data_AF-A0A7Y6BSE2-F1
#
_entry.id   AF-A0A7Y6BSE2-F1
#
_cell.length_a   1.000
_cell.length_b   1.000
_cell.length_c   1.000
_cell.angle_alpha   90.00
_cell.angle_beta   90.00
_cell.angle_gamma   90.00
#
_symmetry.space_group_name_H-M   'P 1'
#
loop_
_entity.id
_entity.type
_entity.pdbx_description
1 polymer ?
#
loop_
_entity_poly.entity_id
_entity_poly.type
_entity_poly.pdbx_seq_one_letter_code
_entity_poly.pdbx_strand_id
1 'polypeptide(L)'
;MSNNAPTERRCLKIKAYRTDEEFEENCPCAFEIYDLVNSIKDTDVQWFLDVAFFFPNEQKYIITFKSYDTPEYNDYSLGISAQKNDSGAYDLTITGRVDNLLA
;
A
#
# COMPACT_ATOMS: atom_id res chain seq x y z
N MET A 1 -23.52 -35.53 23.42
CA MET A 1 -23.20 -34.18 23.94
C MET A 1 -22.17 -33.59 22.98
N SER A 2 -22.59 -32.72 22.06
CA SER A 2 -21.65 -32.07 21.12
C SER A 2 -21.04 -30.84 21.81
N ASN A 3 -19.75 -30.93 22.11
CA ASN A 3 -18.96 -29.78 22.55
C ASN A 3 -18.62 -28.93 21.33
N ASN A 4 -19.45 -27.93 21.03
CA ASN A 4 -19.09 -26.85 20.11
C ASN A 4 -18.16 -25.90 20.86
N ALA A 5 -16.85 -26.09 20.70
CA ALA A 5 -15.88 -25.09 21.11
C ALA A 5 -16.06 -23.82 20.24
N PRO A 6 -16.04 -22.61 20.81
CA PRO A 6 -16.07 -21.40 20.01
C PRO A 6 -14.75 -21.32 19.22
N THR A 7 -14.83 -21.29 17.90
CA THR A 7 -13.68 -21.01 17.05
C THR A 7 -13.28 -19.55 17.29
N GLU A 8 -12.31 -19.33 18.19
CA GLU A 8 -11.69 -18.02 18.35
C GLU A 8 -11.19 -17.56 16.98
N ARG A 9 -11.83 -16.54 16.41
CA ARG A 9 -11.29 -15.84 15.24
C ARG A 9 -9.97 -15.23 15.68
N ARG A 10 -8.84 -15.86 15.34
CA ARG A 10 -7.52 -15.23 15.45
C ARG A 10 -7.52 -14.00 14.54
N CYS A 11 -7.76 -12.82 15.11
CA CYS A 11 -7.49 -11.57 14.40
C CYS A 11 -5.98 -11.46 14.25
N LEU A 12 -5.46 -11.79 13.07
CA LEU A 12 -4.07 -11.53 12.72
C LEU A 12 -3.83 -10.00 12.76
N LYS A 13 -2.76 -9.58 13.45
CA LYS A 13 -2.46 -8.17 13.69
C LYS A 13 -2.08 -7.46 12.39
N ILE A 14 -2.70 -6.32 12.11
CA ILE A 14 -2.30 -5.42 11.01
C ILE A 14 -0.87 -4.94 11.29
N LYS A 15 0.00 -5.05 10.30
CA LYS A 15 1.37 -4.50 10.35
C LYS A 15 1.42 -3.18 9.60
N ALA A 16 2.21 -2.24 10.09
CA ALA A 16 2.46 -0.96 9.43
C ALA A 16 3.96 -0.81 9.20
N TYR A 17 4.35 -0.45 7.98
CA TYR A 17 5.72 -0.17 7.56
C TYR A 17 5.79 1.31 7.22
N ARG A 18 6.77 2.02 7.78
CA ARG A 18 6.86 3.49 7.64
C ARG A 18 8.17 3.95 7.00
N THR A 19 9.08 3.04 6.75
CA THR A 19 10.32 3.30 6.03
C THR A 19 10.36 2.43 4.78
N ASP A 20 11.10 2.90 3.77
CA ASP A 20 11.32 2.12 2.54
C ASP A 20 11.99 0.78 2.86
N GLU A 21 12.99 0.77 3.76
CA GLU A 21 13.68 -0.47 4.18
C GLU A 21 12.71 -1.49 4.82
N GLU A 22 11.86 -1.06 5.75
CA GLU A 22 10.86 -1.96 6.36
C GLU A 22 9.88 -2.50 5.31
N PHE A 23 9.48 -1.66 4.36
CA PHE A 23 8.55 -2.04 3.32
C PHE A 23 9.19 -3.02 2.34
N GLU A 24 10.40 -2.74 1.85
CA GLU A 24 11.15 -3.60 0.93
C GLU A 24 11.46 -4.98 1.53
N GLU A 25 11.86 -5.03 2.81
CA GLU A 25 12.18 -6.29 3.47
C GLU A 25 10.96 -7.17 3.77
N ASN A 26 9.78 -6.56 3.95
CA ASN A 26 8.58 -7.25 4.47
C ASN A 26 7.40 -7.31 3.48
N CYS A 27 7.48 -6.61 2.35
CA CYS A 27 6.47 -6.60 1.31
C CYS A 27 7.02 -7.27 0.05
N PRO A 28 6.60 -8.52 -0.27
CA PRO A 28 7.11 -9.23 -1.44
C PRO A 28 6.80 -8.55 -2.79
N CYS A 29 5.87 -7.59 -2.82
CA CYS A 29 5.51 -6.82 -4.02
C CYS A 29 6.04 -5.38 -3.99
N ALA A 30 7.01 -5.06 -3.11
CA ALA A 30 7.56 -3.71 -2.98
C ALA A 30 8.12 -3.19 -4.30
N PHE A 31 8.92 -4.01 -5.01
CA PHE A 31 9.54 -3.62 -6.27
C PHE A 31 8.51 -3.33 -7.36
N GLU A 32 7.50 -4.19 -7.53
CA GLU A 32 6.44 -3.96 -8.53
C GLU A 32 5.60 -2.71 -8.21
N ILE A 33 5.45 -2.38 -6.93
CA ILE A 33 4.79 -1.14 -6.50
C ILE A 33 5.65 0.07 -6.85
N TYR A 34 6.96 0.05 -6.58
CA TYR A 34 7.85 1.15 -6.96
C TYR A 34 7.91 1.33 -8.48
N ASP A 35 7.94 0.24 -9.25
CA ASP A 35 7.87 0.30 -10.72
C ASP A 35 6.57 0.92 -11.20
N LEU A 36 5.43 0.57 -10.59
CA LEU A 36 4.14 1.19 -10.88
C LEU A 36 4.17 2.69 -10.57
N VAL A 37 4.65 3.09 -9.40
CA VAL A 37 4.76 4.51 -9.00
C VAL A 37 5.64 5.28 -9.98
N ASN A 38 6.80 4.74 -10.34
CA ASN A 38 7.74 5.37 -11.28
C ASN A 38 7.19 5.44 -12.72
N SER A 39 6.24 4.57 -13.08
CA SER A 39 5.58 4.60 -14.39
C SER A 39 4.54 5.72 -14.54
N ILE A 40 4.12 6.35 -13.43
CA ILE A 40 3.16 7.45 -13.43
C ILE A 40 3.85 8.68 -14.05
N LYS A 41 3.42 9.04 -15.27
CA LYS A 41 4.02 10.11 -16.09
C LYS A 41 3.62 11.52 -15.63
N ASP A 42 3.73 11.82 -14.34
CA ASP A 42 3.73 13.21 -13.87
C ASP A 42 5.17 13.66 -13.76
N THR A 43 5.58 14.49 -14.72
CA THR A 43 6.99 14.85 -14.96
C THR A 43 7.68 15.55 -13.80
N ASP A 44 6.90 16.06 -12.84
CA ASP A 44 7.39 16.94 -11.79
C ASP A 44 7.02 16.47 -10.36
N VAL A 45 6.36 15.30 -10.24
CA VAL A 45 5.94 14.77 -8.94
C VAL A 45 6.82 13.59 -8.55
N GLN A 46 7.63 13.79 -7.50
CA GLN A 46 8.34 12.70 -6.84
C GLN A 46 7.49 12.14 -5.70
N TRP A 47 7.30 10.82 -5.70
CA TRP A 47 6.51 10.11 -4.69
C TRP A 47 7.42 9.46 -3.66
N PHE A 48 7.08 9.63 -2.38
CA PHE A 48 7.78 9.05 -1.24
C PHE A 48 6.81 8.19 -0.44
N LEU A 49 7.27 7.04 0.04
CA LEU A 49 6.47 6.18 0.89
C LEU A 49 6.11 6.93 2.19
N ASP A 50 4.82 6.99 2.51
CA ASP A 50 4.32 7.53 3.77
C ASP A 50 4.04 6.39 4.75
N VAL A 51 3.26 5.41 4.31
CA VAL A 51 2.93 4.22 5.11
C VAL A 51 2.40 3.09 4.24
N ALA A 52 2.75 1.85 4.60
CA ALA A 52 2.12 0.65 4.08
C ALA A 52 1.52 -0.18 5.21
N PHE A 53 0.27 -0.61 5.05
CA PHE A 53 -0.43 -1.50 5.97
C PHE A 53 -0.63 -2.88 5.35
N PHE A 54 -0.27 -3.93 6.09
CA PHE A 54 -0.57 -5.30 5.70
C PHE A 54 -1.77 -5.84 6.48
N PHE A 55 -2.76 -6.32 5.72
CA PHE A 55 -3.97 -6.97 6.20
C PHE A 55 -3.86 -8.49 5.97
N PRO A 56 -3.32 -9.24 6.94
CA PRO A 56 -2.99 -10.66 6.77
C PRO A 56 -4.20 -11.56 6.48
N ASN A 57 -5.38 -11.24 7.00
CA ASN A 57 -6.60 -12.00 6.73
C ASN A 57 -7.04 -11.89 5.27
N GLU A 58 -6.73 -10.77 4.63
CA GLU A 58 -7.07 -10.47 3.24
C GLU A 58 -5.88 -10.73 2.31
N GLN A 59 -4.68 -11.01 2.83
CA GLN A 59 -3.44 -11.07 2.04
C GLN A 59 -3.26 -9.80 1.18
N LYS A 60 -3.53 -8.65 1.80
CA LYS A 60 -3.66 -7.37 1.12
C LYS A 60 -2.73 -6.33 1.73
N TYR A 61 -2.09 -5.54 0.89
CA TYR A 61 -1.38 -4.33 1.30
C TYR A 61 -2.17 -3.10 0.86
N ILE A 62 -2.25 -2.11 1.73
CA ILE A 62 -2.71 -0.74 1.42
C ILE A 62 -1.53 0.19 1.64
N ILE A 63 -1.12 0.90 0.59
CA ILE A 63 0.07 1.72 0.57
C ILE A 63 -0.33 3.15 0.24
N THR A 64 0.26 4.10 0.97
CA THR A 64 0.14 5.52 0.71
C THR A 64 1.51 6.09 0.41
N PHE A 65 1.62 6.80 -0.71
CA PHE A 65 2.73 7.66 -1.05
C PHE A 65 2.28 9.12 -0.97
N LYS A 66 3.23 10.02 -0.67
CA LYS A 66 3.01 11.46 -0.73
C LYS A 66 4.13 12.16 -1.49
N SER A 67 3.82 13.33 -2.02
CA SER A 67 4.83 14.26 -2.54
C SER A 67 5.15 15.31 -1.49
N TYR A 68 6.44 15.56 -1.24
CA TYR A 68 6.90 16.53 -0.25
C TYR A 68 8.01 17.47 -0.75
N ASP A 69 8.53 17.25 -1.97
CA ASP A 69 9.77 17.92 -2.40
C ASP A 69 9.53 19.35 -2.94
N THR A 70 8.29 19.64 -3.35
CA THR A 70 7.93 20.87 -4.04
C THR A 70 6.65 21.47 -3.43
N PRO A 71 6.64 22.76 -3.04
CA PRO A 71 5.47 23.41 -2.43
C PRO A 71 4.18 23.30 -3.25
N GLU A 72 4.30 23.20 -4.58
CA GLU A 72 3.17 23.07 -5.51
C GLU A 72 2.45 21.72 -5.43
N TYR A 73 3.13 20.70 -4.89
CA TYR A 73 2.66 19.33 -4.79
C TYR A 73 2.63 18.82 -3.35
N ASN A 74 2.94 19.71 -2.41
CA ASN A 74 2.80 19.48 -0.97
C ASN A 74 1.31 19.24 -0.70
N ASP A 75 0.96 18.00 -0.30
CA ASP A 75 -0.39 17.43 -0.12
C ASP A 75 -0.84 16.42 -1.20
N TYR A 76 -0.05 16.19 -2.23
CA TYR A 76 -0.39 15.13 -3.18
C TYR A 76 -0.28 13.78 -2.48
N SER A 77 -1.27 12.92 -2.68
CA SER A 77 -1.27 11.57 -2.14
C SER A 77 -1.67 10.55 -3.19
N LEU A 78 -0.97 9.43 -3.18
CA LEU A 78 -1.19 8.30 -4.06
C LEU A 78 -1.44 7.06 -3.20
N GLY A 79 -2.63 6.48 -3.36
CA GLY A 79 -3.03 5.24 -2.73
C GLY A 79 -2.86 4.06 -3.69
N ILE A 80 -2.25 2.99 -3.22
CA ILE A 80 -2.12 1.73 -3.95
C ILE A 80 -2.64 0.59 -3.07
N SER A 81 -3.40 -0.33 -3.66
CA SER A 81 -3.77 -1.60 -3.08
C SER A 81 -3.05 -2.72 -3.83
N ALA A 82 -2.42 -3.63 -3.09
CA ALA A 82 -1.85 -4.86 -3.63
C ALA A 82 -2.54 -6.07 -3.02
N GLN A 83 -3.26 -6.83 -3.83
CA GLN A 83 -4.05 -7.97 -3.39
C GLN A 83 -3.42 -9.26 -3.91
N LYS A 84 -3.08 -10.20 -3.03
CA LYS A 84 -2.57 -11.49 -3.48
C LYS A 84 -3.71 -12.29 -4.14
N ASN A 85 -3.45 -12.81 -5.34
CA ASN A 85 -4.37 -13.64 -6.11
C ASN A 85 -4.09 -15.14 -5.91
N ASP A 86 -4.95 -15.98 -6.49
CA ASP A 86 -4.87 -17.45 -6.35
C ASP A 86 -3.59 -18.06 -6.95
N SER A 87 -2.95 -17.35 -7.90
CA SER A 87 -1.68 -17.77 -8.49
C SER A 87 -0.47 -17.42 -7.60
N GLY A 88 -0.71 -16.68 -6.51
CA GLY A 88 0.32 -16.22 -5.59
C GLY A 88 0.99 -14.90 -6.00
N ALA A 89 0.58 -14.30 -7.12
CA ALA A 89 1.02 -12.96 -7.55
C ALA A 89 0.18 -11.87 -6.87
N TYR A 90 0.62 -10.61 -6.96
CA TYR A 90 -0.12 -9.47 -6.43
C TYR A 90 -0.74 -8.65 -7.56
N ASP A 91 -2.06 -8.49 -7.50
CA ASP A 91 -2.78 -7.57 -8.37
C ASP A 91 -2.69 -6.16 -7.78
N LEU A 92 -2.07 -5.25 -8.52
CA LEU A 92 -1.86 -3.87 -8.10
C LEU A 92 -2.98 -2.98 -8.63
N THR A 93 -3.50 -2.09 -7.80
CA THR A 93 -4.55 -1.14 -8.19
C THR A 93 -4.29 0.20 -7.52
N ILE A 94 -4.29 1.28 -8.30
CA ILE A 94 -4.29 2.65 -7.77
C ILE A 94 -5.67 2.92 -7.18
N THR A 95 -5.76 3.14 -5.87
CA THR A 95 -7.03 3.30 -5.14
C THR A 95 -7.45 4.75 -4.96
N GLY A 96 -6.51 5.69 -5.12
CA GLY A 96 -6.80 7.10 -5.00
C GLY A 96 -5.59 7.91 -5.43
N ARG A 97 -5.88 9.04 -6.06
CA ARG A 97 -4.88 10.05 -6.39
C ARG A 97 -5.51 11.39 -6.03
N VAL A 98 -4.94 12.05 -5.04
CA VAL A 98 -5.37 13.39 -4.61
C VAL A 98 -4.32 14.35 -5.11
N ASP A 99 -4.67 15.09 -6.15
CA ASP A 99 -3.89 16.17 -6.71
C ASP A 99 -4.59 17.44 -6.26
N ASN A 100 -4.06 18.18 -5.29
CA ASN A 100 -4.67 19.43 -4.79
C ASN A 100 -4.57 20.60 -5.80
N LEU A 101 -4.57 20.30 -7.11
CA LEU A 101 -4.85 21.29 -8.15
C LEU A 101 -6.31 21.71 -8.01
N LEU A 102 -6.53 22.75 -7.18
CA LEU A 102 -7.79 23.47 -7.07
C LEU A 102 -8.30 23.81 -8.49
N ALA A 103 -9.44 23.21 -8.85
CA ALA A 103 -10.31 23.69 -9.92
C ALA A 103 -10.95 25.03 -9.54
#